data_AF-A0A1D8PHE0-F1
#
_entry.id   AF-A0A1D8PHE0-F1
#
_cell.length_a   1.000
_cell.length_b   1.000
_cell.length_c   1.000
_cell.angle_alpha   90.00
_cell.angle_beta   90.00
_cell.angle_gamma   90.00
#
_symmetry.space_group_name_H-M   'P 1'
#
loop_
_entity.id
_entity.type
_entity.pdbx_description
1 polymer ?
#
loop_
_entity_poly.entity_id
_entity_poly.type
_entity_poly.pdbx_seq_one_letter_code
_entity_poly.pdbx_strand_id
1 'polypeptide(L)'
;MVVGKSNIISQSRHLSSTSICLRFNRRATMDKTVLLNEAKQFFGPTNVKGEHCKNKFFYPPQNNRPNYIVNDGRPLVGDQFPTKRPGRNSNNRERNPTVHPFPNNIYTKTAYLIPENIKDKIVEDATTNGLHPQEIAHKYSINLLRVEAILKLRDIESKFVPDEKIAEDLNRYATIMKRMFPLFKGGYSADNLTEIPTPHKTLQDRFLTIEESEPFGPVDAARILKLEPAEDTLKKLTEFDVEHAKAQQEELDRKKVDVIYGKRREGEKSLFKFTMKEVGNFGYRYGASRRDRKKDRAIGFDASGKMVYLHPEQ
;
A
#
# COMPACT_ATOMS: atom_id res chain seq x y z
N MET A 1 39.55 7.14 34.32
CA MET A 1 38.22 6.49 34.28
C MET A 1 37.65 6.62 32.88
N VAL A 2 37.15 5.52 32.33
CA VAL A 2 37.02 5.25 30.89
C VAL A 2 35.83 6.02 30.29
N VAL A 3 36.10 6.90 29.33
CA VAL A 3 35.10 7.61 28.52
C VAL A 3 34.87 6.79 27.24
N GLY A 4 33.77 6.03 27.21
CA GLY A 4 33.34 5.26 26.04
C GLY A 4 32.62 6.15 25.03
N LYS A 5 33.26 6.44 23.88
CA LYS A 5 32.62 7.07 22.73
C LYS A 5 31.81 6.02 21.96
N SER A 6 30.49 6.19 21.94
CA SER A 6 29.57 5.41 21.10
C SER A 6 29.75 5.78 19.62
N ASN A 7 30.29 4.87 18.83
CA ASN A 7 30.32 4.97 17.37
C ASN A 7 28.94 4.61 16.80
N ILE A 8 28.21 5.62 16.33
CA ILE A 8 27.04 5.41 15.46
C ILE A 8 27.60 5.09 14.07
N ILE A 9 27.56 3.82 13.71
CA ILE A 9 27.96 3.29 12.41
C ILE A 9 26.93 3.76 11.39
N SER A 10 27.32 4.71 10.54
CA SER A 10 26.64 4.97 9.29
C SER A 10 26.79 3.73 8.40
N GLN A 11 25.67 3.12 8.01
CA GLN A 11 25.65 2.10 6.97
C GLN A 11 25.87 2.76 5.61
N SER A 12 27.08 3.29 5.36
CA SER A 12 27.58 3.36 4.01
C SER A 12 27.88 1.92 3.59
N ARG A 13 27.07 1.39 2.67
CA ARG A 13 27.40 0.14 1.98
C ARG A 13 28.66 0.37 1.16
N HIS A 14 29.82 0.24 1.80
CA HIS A 14 31.04 -0.12 1.12
C HIS A 14 30.80 -1.49 0.50
N LEU A 15 30.65 -1.51 -0.82
CA LEU A 15 30.83 -2.72 -1.62
C LEU A 15 32.25 -3.20 -1.34
N SER A 16 32.37 -4.11 -0.38
CA SER A 16 33.61 -4.81 -0.07
C SER A 16 34.12 -5.46 -1.36
N SER A 17 35.22 -4.94 -1.89
CA SER A 17 35.93 -5.45 -3.05
C SER A 17 36.97 -6.52 -2.66
N THR A 18 36.90 -7.04 -1.43
CA THR A 18 37.89 -7.97 -0.87
C THR A 18 37.27 -9.34 -0.61
N SER A 19 36.89 -10.01 -1.71
CA SER A 19 36.79 -11.46 -1.75
C SER A 19 37.36 -11.92 -3.10
N ILE A 20 38.43 -12.73 -3.05
CA ILE A 20 39.18 -13.28 -4.19
C ILE A 20 38.32 -14.34 -4.90
N CYS A 21 37.22 -13.93 -5.53
CA CYS A 21 36.38 -14.78 -6.38
C CYS A 21 35.61 -13.89 -7.36
N LEU A 22 36.00 -13.97 -8.64
CA LEU A 22 35.34 -13.43 -9.83
C LEU A 22 35.44 -11.90 -10.01
N ARG A 23 36.63 -11.43 -10.45
CA ARG A 23 36.73 -10.23 -11.30
C ARG A 23 36.02 -10.52 -12.63
N PHE A 24 34.69 -10.47 -12.65
CA PHE A 24 33.97 -10.29 -13.90
C PHE A 24 34.39 -8.93 -14.45
N ASN A 25 35.01 -8.93 -15.63
CA ASN A 25 35.43 -7.72 -16.29
C ASN A 25 34.17 -6.87 -16.54
N ARG A 26 34.00 -5.73 -15.85
CA ARG A 26 32.84 -4.82 -16.05
C ARG A 26 32.59 -4.48 -17.53
N ARG A 27 33.64 -4.52 -18.36
CA ARG A 27 33.56 -4.35 -19.82
C ARG A 27 32.77 -5.48 -20.50
N ALA A 28 32.95 -6.73 -20.08
CA ALA A 28 32.24 -7.89 -20.66
C ALA A 28 30.75 -7.88 -20.32
N THR A 29 30.36 -7.40 -19.13
CA THR A 29 28.95 -7.22 -18.75
C THR A 29 28.27 -6.03 -19.42
N MET A 30 29.02 -5.21 -20.17
CA MET A 30 28.53 -4.02 -20.88
C MET A 30 28.62 -4.16 -22.40
N ASP A 31 29.04 -5.32 -22.92
CA ASP A 31 29.05 -5.55 -24.35
C ASP A 31 27.60 -5.73 -24.85
N LYS A 32 27.12 -4.71 -25.57
CA LYS A 32 25.76 -4.66 -26.14
C LYS A 32 25.45 -5.92 -26.95
N THR A 33 26.44 -6.47 -27.67
CA THR A 33 26.22 -7.64 -28.53
C THR A 33 25.94 -8.89 -27.70
N VAL A 34 26.69 -9.10 -26.62
CA VAL A 34 26.51 -10.20 -25.67
C VAL A 34 25.15 -10.09 -24.98
N LEU A 35 24.81 -8.90 -24.45
CA LEU A 35 23.53 -8.66 -23.79
C LEU A 35 22.33 -8.87 -24.73
N LEU A 36 22.43 -8.44 -25.99
CA LEU A 36 21.40 -8.69 -26.99
C LEU A 36 21.25 -10.18 -27.30
N ASN A 37 22.36 -10.92 -27.36
CA ASN A 37 22.32 -12.36 -27.57
C ASN A 37 21.71 -13.10 -26.37
N GLU A 38 22.03 -12.69 -25.14
CA GLU A 38 21.40 -13.21 -23.93
C GLU A 38 19.90 -12.90 -23.88
N ALA A 39 19.50 -11.68 -24.25
CA ALA A 39 18.09 -11.30 -24.36
C ALA A 39 17.36 -12.16 -25.41
N LYS A 40 17.94 -12.35 -26.60
CA LYS A 40 17.37 -13.23 -27.64
C LYS A 40 17.23 -14.67 -27.15
N GLN A 41 18.20 -15.19 -26.40
CA GLN A 41 18.11 -16.53 -25.79
C GLN A 41 17.01 -16.61 -24.72
N PHE A 42 16.81 -15.54 -23.95
CA PHE A 42 15.73 -15.47 -22.95
C PHE A 42 14.35 -15.43 -23.60
N PHE A 43 14.18 -14.58 -24.63
CA PHE A 43 12.90 -14.44 -25.33
C PHE A 43 12.58 -15.62 -26.25
N GLY A 44 13.59 -16.24 -26.85
CA GLY A 44 13.40 -17.31 -27.82
C GLY A 44 12.96 -16.80 -29.19
N PRO A 45 12.62 -17.72 -30.11
CA PRO A 45 12.28 -17.37 -31.49
C PRO A 45 10.99 -16.54 -31.56
N THR A 46 10.99 -15.54 -32.44
CA THR A 46 9.80 -14.74 -32.81
C THR A 46 9.02 -15.42 -33.92
N ASN A 47 7.70 -15.44 -33.83
CA ASN A 47 6.85 -15.81 -34.97
C ASN A 47 6.73 -14.63 -35.98
N VAL A 48 6.03 -14.86 -37.11
CA VAL A 48 5.80 -13.82 -38.14
C VAL A 48 5.02 -12.61 -37.60
N LYS A 49 4.24 -12.79 -36.53
CA LYS A 49 3.52 -11.72 -35.84
C LYS A 49 4.39 -10.94 -34.83
N GLY A 50 5.63 -11.39 -34.56
CA GLY A 50 6.52 -10.82 -33.55
C GLY A 50 6.31 -11.35 -32.13
N GLU A 51 5.52 -12.41 -31.94
CA GLU A 51 5.24 -13.01 -30.64
C GLU A 51 6.30 -14.03 -30.23
N HIS A 52 6.62 -14.09 -28.94
CA HIS A 52 7.56 -15.03 -28.34
C HIS A 52 6.83 -16.21 -27.69
N CYS A 53 6.06 -16.97 -28.48
CA CYS A 53 5.18 -18.03 -27.99
C CYS A 53 5.90 -19.13 -27.19
N LYS A 54 7.21 -19.29 -27.40
CA LYS A 54 8.05 -20.26 -26.68
C LYS A 54 8.49 -19.77 -25.30
N ASN A 55 8.37 -18.49 -25.00
CA ASN A 55 8.70 -17.97 -23.67
C ASN A 55 7.56 -18.27 -22.69
N LYS A 56 7.91 -18.88 -21.54
CA LYS A 56 6.98 -19.20 -20.46
C LYS A 56 6.12 -18.01 -20.02
N PHE A 57 6.67 -16.81 -20.06
CA PHE A 57 6.07 -15.61 -19.50
C PHE A 57 5.33 -14.75 -20.55
N PHE A 58 5.25 -15.20 -21.80
CA PHE A 58 4.66 -14.39 -22.89
C PHE A 58 3.14 -14.28 -22.78
N TYR A 59 2.43 -15.39 -22.56
CA TYR A 59 0.97 -15.38 -22.44
C TYR A 59 0.52 -15.26 -20.98
N PRO A 60 -0.56 -14.51 -20.70
CA PRO A 60 -1.10 -14.40 -19.35
C PRO A 60 -1.70 -15.75 -18.90
N PRO A 61 -1.44 -16.17 -17.65
CA PRO A 61 -2.02 -17.40 -17.11
C PRO A 61 -3.56 -17.32 -17.06
N GLN A 62 -4.22 -18.47 -17.26
CA GLN A 62 -5.69 -18.57 -17.38
C GLN A 62 -6.35 -19.30 -16.19
N ASN A 63 -5.61 -19.60 -15.13
CA ASN A 63 -6.00 -20.56 -14.09
C ASN A 63 -5.98 -19.97 -12.66
N ASN A 64 -6.04 -18.64 -12.51
CA ASN A 64 -5.92 -17.93 -11.23
C ASN A 64 -4.63 -18.29 -10.48
N ARG A 65 -3.56 -18.61 -11.22
CA ARG A 65 -2.22 -18.88 -10.68
C ARG A 65 -1.22 -17.99 -11.43
N PRO A 66 -0.66 -16.97 -10.75
CA PRO A 66 0.37 -16.14 -11.35
C PRO A 66 1.55 -16.95 -11.85
N ASN A 67 2.03 -16.60 -13.04
CA ASN A 67 3.22 -17.20 -13.65
C ASN A 67 4.40 -16.24 -13.50
N TYR A 68 4.83 -16.03 -12.25
CA TYR A 68 5.95 -15.14 -11.96
C TYR A 68 7.30 -15.73 -12.34
N ILE A 69 8.28 -14.85 -12.54
CA ILE A 69 9.62 -15.22 -13.03
C ILE A 69 10.30 -16.19 -12.07
N VAL A 70 10.89 -17.27 -12.60
CA VAL A 70 11.69 -18.23 -11.83
C VAL A 70 13.11 -18.23 -12.39
N ASN A 71 14.12 -18.16 -11.51
CA ASN A 71 15.53 -18.19 -11.89
C ASN A 71 16.03 -19.63 -12.07
N ASP A 72 15.26 -20.47 -12.77
CA ASP A 72 15.60 -21.88 -13.05
C ASP A 72 16.56 -22.03 -14.24
N GLY A 73 16.84 -20.95 -14.96
CA GLY A 73 17.65 -20.97 -16.19
C GLY A 73 16.91 -21.54 -17.40
N ARG A 74 15.58 -21.69 -17.32
CA ARG A 74 14.73 -22.26 -18.37
C ARG A 74 13.58 -21.31 -18.71
N PRO A 75 13.81 -20.18 -19.39
CA PRO A 75 12.72 -19.26 -19.74
C PRO A 75 11.83 -19.79 -20.87
N LEU A 76 12.30 -20.76 -21.66
CA LEU A 76 11.58 -21.31 -22.81
C LEU A 76 10.86 -22.62 -22.49
N VAL A 77 9.73 -22.86 -23.15
CA VAL A 77 8.93 -24.09 -23.10
C VAL A 77 9.32 -25.00 -24.27
N GLY A 78 9.68 -26.25 -23.96
CA GLY A 78 10.02 -27.29 -24.92
C GLY A 78 11.43 -27.85 -24.72
N ASP A 79 11.60 -29.15 -25.02
CA ASP A 79 12.84 -29.90 -24.74
C ASP A 79 14.03 -29.50 -25.63
N GLN A 80 13.76 -28.75 -26.70
CA GLN A 80 14.74 -28.35 -27.72
C GLN A 80 15.68 -27.23 -27.23
N PHE A 81 15.32 -26.54 -26.14
CA PHE A 81 16.06 -25.38 -25.66
C PHE A 81 17.00 -25.77 -24.51
N PRO A 82 18.31 -25.47 -24.61
CA PRO A 82 19.28 -25.86 -23.61
C PRO A 82 18.98 -25.16 -22.29
N THR A 83 18.96 -25.94 -21.21
CA THR A 83 18.73 -25.43 -19.87
C THR A 83 20.02 -24.82 -19.36
N LYS A 84 20.05 -23.50 -19.14
CA LYS A 84 21.21 -22.88 -18.47
C LYS A 84 21.24 -23.36 -17.02
N ARG A 85 22.44 -23.61 -16.48
CA ARG A 85 22.58 -23.93 -15.04
C ARG A 85 21.97 -22.78 -14.25
N PRO A 86 21.04 -23.07 -13.32
CA PRO A 86 20.43 -22.01 -12.53
C PRO A 86 21.52 -21.29 -11.73
N GLY A 87 21.40 -19.96 -11.60
CA GLY A 87 22.33 -19.19 -10.78
C GLY A 87 22.32 -19.70 -9.33
N ARG A 88 23.42 -19.54 -8.60
CA ARG A 88 23.57 -19.98 -7.20
C ARG A 88 22.44 -19.45 -6.28
N ASN A 89 21.83 -18.31 -6.65
CA ASN A 89 20.71 -17.66 -5.95
C ASN A 89 19.32 -18.19 -6.32
N SER A 90 19.21 -19.20 -7.20
CA SER A 90 17.93 -19.85 -7.54
C SER A 90 17.30 -20.59 -6.36
N ASN A 91 18.10 -20.93 -5.36
CA ASN A 91 17.76 -21.84 -4.28
C ASN A 91 17.08 -21.18 -3.07
N ASN A 92 16.31 -20.11 -3.26
CA ASN A 92 15.42 -19.64 -2.19
C ASN A 92 14.30 -20.67 -2.01
N ARG A 93 14.57 -21.73 -1.23
CA ARG A 93 13.67 -22.87 -0.98
C ARG A 93 12.33 -22.43 -0.37
N GLU A 94 12.32 -21.31 0.33
CA GLU A 94 11.14 -20.71 0.94
C GLU A 94 10.26 -19.94 -0.06
N ARG A 95 10.79 -19.62 -1.25
CA ARG A 95 10.05 -18.85 -2.25
C ARG A 95 9.03 -19.74 -2.94
N ASN A 96 7.76 -19.36 -2.85
CA ASN A 96 6.71 -19.89 -3.70
C ASN A 96 6.49 -19.02 -4.96
N PRO A 97 6.83 -19.48 -6.18
CA PRO A 97 6.71 -18.68 -7.40
C PRO A 97 5.26 -18.32 -7.77
N THR A 98 4.25 -18.97 -7.20
CA THR A 98 2.84 -18.61 -7.48
C THR A 98 2.39 -17.34 -6.78
N VAL A 99 3.13 -16.88 -5.76
CA VAL A 99 2.78 -15.70 -4.95
C VAL A 99 3.89 -14.65 -4.93
N HIS A 100 5.15 -14.99 -5.18
CA HIS A 100 6.26 -14.04 -5.13
C HIS A 100 6.64 -13.55 -6.54
N PRO A 101 6.32 -12.29 -6.92
CA PRO A 101 6.64 -11.76 -8.25
C PRO A 101 8.14 -11.71 -8.54
N PHE A 102 8.95 -11.41 -7.53
CA PHE A 102 10.38 -11.20 -7.71
C PHE A 102 11.19 -12.35 -7.09
N PRO A 103 12.17 -12.92 -7.81
CA PRO A 103 12.95 -14.05 -7.30
C PRO A 103 13.86 -13.68 -6.12
N ASN A 104 14.32 -12.43 -6.07
CA ASN A 104 15.29 -11.96 -5.08
C ASN A 104 14.64 -11.33 -3.83
N ASN A 105 13.30 -11.18 -3.80
CA ASN A 105 12.59 -10.59 -2.67
C ASN A 105 11.47 -11.53 -2.19
N ILE A 106 11.70 -12.20 -1.06
CA ILE A 106 10.79 -13.19 -0.46
C ILE A 106 9.65 -12.49 0.30
N TYR A 107 9.80 -11.22 0.68
CA TYR A 107 8.78 -10.51 1.46
C TYR A 107 7.66 -9.94 0.60
N THR A 108 7.95 -9.62 -0.67
CA THR A 108 6.92 -9.15 -1.60
C THR A 108 6.09 -10.33 -2.10
N LYS A 109 4.82 -10.36 -1.70
CA LYS A 109 3.82 -11.32 -2.14
C LYS A 109 2.69 -10.61 -2.87
N THR A 110 2.10 -11.27 -3.85
CA THR A 110 0.89 -10.79 -4.50
C THR A 110 -0.30 -10.89 -3.57
N ALA A 111 -1.14 -9.85 -3.53
CA ALA A 111 -2.39 -9.89 -2.78
C ALA A 111 -3.43 -10.75 -3.50
N TYR A 112 -4.30 -11.40 -2.74
CA TYR A 112 -5.40 -12.19 -3.31
C TYR A 112 -6.50 -11.28 -3.83
N LEU A 113 -7.03 -11.57 -5.01
CA LEU A 113 -8.17 -10.88 -5.58
C LEU A 113 -9.46 -11.39 -4.94
N ILE A 114 -10.34 -10.47 -4.51
CA ILE A 114 -11.65 -10.85 -3.97
C ILE A 114 -12.55 -11.27 -5.14
N PRO A 115 -13.07 -12.50 -5.14
CA PRO A 115 -13.92 -12.97 -6.22
C PRO A 115 -15.28 -12.25 -6.20
N GLU A 116 -15.88 -12.09 -7.37
CA GLU A 116 -17.09 -11.27 -7.57
C GLU A 116 -18.27 -11.71 -6.70
N ASN A 117 -18.45 -13.02 -6.54
CA ASN A 117 -19.48 -13.60 -5.67
C ASN A 117 -19.35 -13.17 -4.19
N ILE A 118 -18.14 -12.90 -3.70
CA ILE A 118 -17.93 -12.39 -2.33
C ILE A 118 -18.19 -10.88 -2.30
N LYS A 119 -17.79 -10.13 -3.34
CA LYS A 119 -18.10 -8.69 -3.43
C LYS A 119 -19.60 -8.43 -3.47
N ASP A 120 -20.35 -9.20 -4.27
CA ASP A 120 -21.80 -9.07 -4.36
C ASP A 120 -22.47 -9.32 -3.00
N LYS A 121 -22.02 -10.34 -2.26
CA LYS A 121 -22.50 -10.63 -0.90
C LYS A 121 -22.15 -9.53 0.10
N ILE A 122 -20.95 -8.94 0.00
CA ILE A 122 -20.56 -7.79 0.84
C ILE A 122 -21.49 -6.60 0.60
N VAL A 123 -21.83 -6.35 -0.67
CA VAL A 123 -22.73 -5.25 -1.06
C VAL A 123 -24.17 -5.52 -0.60
N GLU A 124 -24.65 -6.77 -0.72
CA GLU A 124 -25.95 -7.20 -0.20
C GLU A 124 -26.02 -7.09 1.33
N ASP A 125 -24.98 -7.53 2.03
CA ASP A 125 -24.89 -7.41 3.49
C ASP A 125 -24.91 -5.95 3.96
N ALA A 126 -24.26 -5.06 3.22
CA ALA A 126 -24.23 -3.63 3.56
C ALA A 126 -25.55 -2.90 3.21
N THR A 127 -26.15 -3.19 2.05
CA THR A 127 -27.31 -2.43 1.55
C THR A 127 -28.66 -3.04 1.94
N THR A 128 -28.80 -4.36 1.91
CA THR A 128 -30.06 -5.08 2.21
C THR A 128 -30.15 -5.48 3.67
N ASN A 129 -29.10 -6.08 4.23
CA ASN A 129 -29.11 -6.51 5.64
C ASN A 129 -28.80 -5.35 6.60
N GLY A 130 -28.22 -4.26 6.11
CA GLY A 130 -27.84 -3.10 6.93
C GLY A 130 -26.75 -3.42 7.94
N LEU A 131 -25.92 -4.44 7.69
CA LEU A 131 -24.82 -4.81 8.57
C LEU A 131 -23.75 -3.72 8.57
N HIS A 132 -23.13 -3.51 9.74
CA HIS A 132 -22.06 -2.53 9.85
C HIS A 132 -20.81 -3.01 9.07
N PRO A 133 -20.05 -2.14 8.38
CA PRO A 133 -18.83 -2.55 7.65
C PRO A 133 -17.82 -3.36 8.46
N GLN A 134 -17.75 -3.15 9.77
CA GLN A 134 -16.94 -3.96 10.69
C GLN A 134 -17.44 -5.40 10.82
N GLU A 135 -18.75 -5.59 11.00
CA GLU A 135 -19.35 -6.93 11.10
C GLU A 135 -19.10 -7.71 9.80
N ILE A 136 -19.18 -7.01 8.66
CA ILE A 136 -18.84 -7.55 7.34
C ILE A 136 -17.35 -7.91 7.28
N ALA A 137 -16.46 -7.03 7.76
CA ALA A 137 -15.03 -7.28 7.82
C ALA A 137 -14.69 -8.53 8.66
N HIS A 138 -15.31 -8.68 9.82
CA HIS A 138 -15.18 -9.87 10.67
C HIS A 138 -15.77 -11.13 10.00
N LYS A 139 -16.98 -11.04 9.43
CA LYS A 139 -17.70 -12.13 8.77
C LYS A 139 -16.90 -12.73 7.61
N TYR A 140 -16.26 -11.90 6.78
CA TYR A 140 -15.48 -12.34 5.62
C TYR A 140 -13.97 -12.41 5.87
N SER A 141 -13.51 -11.96 7.05
CA SER A 141 -12.08 -11.82 7.39
C SER A 141 -11.30 -10.98 6.37
N ILE A 142 -11.86 -9.82 6.03
CA ILE A 142 -11.31 -8.83 5.09
C ILE A 142 -11.15 -7.51 5.83
N ASN A 143 -10.04 -6.79 5.61
CA ASN A 143 -9.78 -5.54 6.31
C ASN A 143 -10.91 -4.50 6.07
N LEU A 144 -11.31 -3.76 7.12
CA LEU A 144 -12.34 -2.72 7.09
C LEU A 144 -12.15 -1.73 5.94
N LEU A 145 -10.95 -1.17 5.79
CA LEU A 145 -10.63 -0.21 4.72
C LEU A 145 -10.84 -0.80 3.32
N ARG A 146 -10.65 -2.12 3.20
CA ARG A 146 -10.83 -2.85 1.95
C ARG A 146 -12.30 -3.12 1.67
N VAL A 147 -13.10 -3.39 2.69
CA VAL A 147 -14.57 -3.49 2.57
C VAL A 147 -15.14 -2.14 2.10
N GLU A 148 -14.73 -1.02 2.70
CA GLU A 148 -15.16 0.31 2.26
C GLU A 148 -14.76 0.61 0.81
N ALA A 149 -13.55 0.21 0.41
CA ALA A 149 -13.10 0.37 -0.97
C ALA A 149 -13.96 -0.43 -1.96
N ILE A 150 -14.38 -1.65 -1.60
CA ILE A 150 -15.29 -2.47 -2.44
C ILE A 150 -16.64 -1.77 -2.60
N LEU A 151 -17.22 -1.27 -1.51
CA LEU A 151 -18.50 -0.55 -1.55
C LEU A 151 -18.41 0.69 -2.46
N LYS A 152 -17.36 1.52 -2.29
CA LYS A 152 -17.12 2.70 -3.14
C LYS A 152 -16.90 2.34 -4.60
N LEU A 153 -16.16 1.26 -4.89
CA LEU A 153 -15.95 0.81 -6.27
C LEU A 153 -17.26 0.33 -6.90
N ARG A 154 -18.10 -0.39 -6.14
CA ARG A 154 -19.42 -0.81 -6.62
C ARG A 154 -20.34 0.36 -6.92
N ASP A 155 -20.32 1.39 -6.08
CA ASP A 155 -21.08 2.62 -6.32
C ASP A 155 -20.65 3.32 -7.61
N ILE A 156 -19.35 3.32 -7.92
CA ILE A 156 -18.83 3.86 -9.17
C ILE A 156 -19.21 2.97 -10.35
N GLU A 157 -19.04 1.65 -10.23
CA GLU A 157 -19.40 0.68 -11.28
C GLU A 157 -20.88 0.80 -11.65
N SER A 158 -21.79 1.00 -10.70
CA SER A 158 -23.23 1.17 -10.98
C SER A 158 -23.56 2.45 -11.76
N LYS A 159 -22.77 3.52 -11.56
CA LYS A 159 -22.92 4.82 -12.26
C LYS A 159 -22.18 4.85 -13.59
N PHE A 160 -21.22 3.94 -13.78
CA PHE A 160 -20.35 3.93 -14.93
C PHE A 160 -20.99 3.18 -16.10
N VAL A 161 -21.47 3.93 -17.09
CA VAL A 161 -21.94 3.39 -18.37
C VAL A 161 -20.89 3.71 -19.43
N PRO A 162 -20.02 2.75 -19.82
CA PRO A 162 -19.02 2.98 -20.84
C PRO A 162 -19.64 3.06 -22.24
N ASP A 163 -18.95 3.76 -23.15
CA ASP A 163 -19.26 3.69 -24.58
C ASP A 163 -19.19 2.24 -25.08
N GLU A 164 -20.13 1.84 -25.93
CA GLU A 164 -20.23 0.46 -26.44
C GLU A 164 -18.92 -0.07 -27.03
N LYS A 165 -18.17 0.80 -27.72
CA LYS A 165 -16.86 0.47 -28.33
C LYS A 165 -15.81 0.05 -27.31
N ILE A 166 -15.87 0.59 -26.10
CA ILE A 166 -14.87 0.39 -25.05
C ILE A 166 -15.34 -0.70 -24.08
N ALA A 167 -16.65 -0.86 -23.91
CA ALA A 167 -17.26 -1.80 -22.98
C ALA A 167 -16.78 -3.24 -23.19
N GLU A 168 -16.73 -3.72 -24.45
CA GLU A 168 -16.29 -5.09 -24.74
C GLU A 168 -14.83 -5.32 -24.38
N ASP A 169 -13.94 -4.40 -24.75
CA ASP A 169 -12.51 -4.51 -24.47
C ASP A 169 -12.21 -4.40 -22.97
N LEU A 170 -12.93 -3.55 -22.24
CA LEU A 170 -12.84 -3.49 -20.77
C LEU A 170 -13.26 -4.82 -20.12
N ASN A 171 -14.34 -5.43 -20.59
CA ASN A 171 -14.80 -6.73 -20.09
C ASN A 171 -13.78 -7.85 -20.37
N ARG A 172 -13.20 -7.88 -21.58
CA ARG A 172 -12.12 -8.81 -21.93
C ARG A 172 -10.89 -8.59 -21.04
N TYR A 173 -10.48 -7.34 -20.85
CA TYR A 173 -9.37 -6.97 -19.99
C TYR A 173 -9.60 -7.41 -18.54
N ALA A 174 -10.75 -7.08 -17.96
CA ALA A 174 -11.12 -7.47 -16.60
C ALA A 174 -11.12 -9.00 -16.42
N THR A 175 -11.62 -9.74 -17.41
CA THR A 175 -11.63 -11.20 -17.42
C THR A 175 -10.21 -11.78 -17.43
N ILE A 176 -9.32 -11.25 -18.27
CA ILE A 176 -7.92 -11.71 -18.33
C ILE A 176 -7.21 -11.40 -17.01
N MET A 177 -7.35 -10.17 -16.49
CA MET A 177 -6.73 -9.76 -15.22
C MET A 177 -7.19 -10.63 -14.06
N LYS A 178 -8.49 -10.94 -13.97
CA LYS A 178 -9.03 -11.85 -12.96
C LYS A 178 -8.35 -13.22 -12.99
N ARG A 179 -8.07 -13.75 -14.19
CA ARG A 179 -7.40 -15.05 -14.39
C ARG A 179 -5.92 -15.05 -14.03
N MET A 180 -5.29 -13.86 -13.98
CA MET A 180 -3.88 -13.72 -13.64
C MET A 180 -3.60 -13.77 -12.14
N PHE A 181 -4.55 -13.32 -11.31
CA PHE A 181 -4.37 -13.21 -9.86
C PHE A 181 -4.92 -14.42 -9.10
N PRO A 182 -4.35 -14.75 -7.94
CA PRO A 182 -4.91 -15.78 -7.08
C PRO A 182 -6.18 -15.25 -6.41
N LEU A 183 -7.22 -16.08 -6.32
CA LEU A 183 -8.49 -15.69 -5.70
C LEU A 183 -8.47 -15.89 -4.18
N PHE A 184 -9.11 -14.96 -3.47
CA PHE A 184 -9.35 -15.03 -2.04
C PHE A 184 -10.33 -16.15 -1.70
N LYS A 185 -10.01 -16.98 -0.68
CA LYS A 185 -10.81 -18.12 -0.23
C LYS A 185 -11.17 -18.08 1.26
N GLY A 186 -10.79 -17.04 1.99
CA GLY A 186 -10.84 -17.02 3.45
C GLY A 186 -9.78 -17.92 4.11
N GLY A 187 -9.84 -18.03 5.44
CA GLY A 187 -8.90 -18.84 6.22
C GLY A 187 -7.47 -18.30 6.16
N TYR A 188 -6.51 -19.09 5.64
CA TYR A 188 -5.11 -18.66 5.52
C TYR A 188 -4.88 -17.46 4.60
N SER A 189 -5.83 -17.15 3.71
CA SER A 189 -5.77 -15.97 2.84
C SER A 189 -6.45 -14.75 3.46
N ALA A 190 -7.01 -14.86 4.67
CA ALA A 190 -7.66 -13.77 5.39
C ALA A 190 -6.70 -12.63 5.68
N ASP A 191 -7.24 -11.41 5.68
CA ASP A 191 -6.51 -10.24 6.14
C ASP A 191 -6.45 -10.27 7.68
N ASN A 192 -5.36 -9.76 8.26
CA ASN A 192 -5.22 -9.69 9.71
C ASN A 192 -5.98 -8.46 10.24
N LEU A 193 -7.06 -8.71 10.98
CA LEU A 193 -7.95 -7.65 11.47
C LEU A 193 -7.45 -6.97 12.76
N THR A 194 -6.39 -7.49 13.38
CA THR A 194 -5.86 -6.95 14.66
C THR A 194 -4.57 -6.14 14.47
N GLU A 195 -4.29 -5.69 13.24
CA GLU A 195 -3.10 -4.89 12.94
C GLU A 195 -3.31 -3.44 13.37
N ILE A 196 -2.50 -3.00 14.33
CA ILE A 196 -2.43 -1.60 14.75
C ILE A 196 -1.15 -0.95 14.23
N PRO A 197 -1.19 0.34 13.84
CA PRO A 197 0.00 1.07 13.48
C PRO A 197 0.93 1.22 14.69
N THR A 198 2.22 0.92 14.53
CA THR A 198 3.20 0.96 15.63
C THR A 198 3.58 2.42 15.98
N PRO A 199 3.22 2.94 17.16
CA PRO A 199 3.57 4.30 17.55
C PRO A 199 5.07 4.43 17.87
N HIS A 200 5.66 5.60 17.63
CA HIS A 200 7.12 5.80 17.82
C HIS A 200 7.62 5.48 19.25
N LYS A 201 6.77 5.62 20.27
CA LYS A 201 7.16 5.32 21.66
C LYS A 201 7.36 3.82 21.94
N THR A 202 6.71 2.93 21.19
CA THR A 202 6.86 1.46 21.38
C THR A 202 8.10 0.90 20.71
N LEU A 203 8.74 1.66 19.81
CA LEU A 203 10.00 1.25 19.15
C LEU A 203 11.22 1.33 20.10
N GLN A 204 11.07 1.99 21.25
CA GLN A 204 12.14 2.11 22.24
C GLN A 204 12.00 1.01 23.30
N ASP A 205 13.03 0.18 23.42
CA ASP A 205 13.10 -0.84 24.46
C ASP A 205 13.21 -0.18 25.83
N ARG A 206 12.37 -0.62 26.78
CA ARG A 206 12.41 -0.20 28.18
C ARG A 206 12.41 -1.42 29.06
N PHE A 207 13.28 -1.40 30.07
CA PHE A 207 13.36 -2.43 31.09
C PHE A 207 13.01 -1.79 32.43
N LEU A 208 12.15 -2.44 33.21
CA LEU A 208 11.75 -2.02 34.55
C LEU A 208 12.06 -3.15 35.52
N THR A 209 12.66 -2.82 36.67
CA THR A 209 12.82 -3.76 37.79
C THR A 209 11.57 -3.72 38.64
N ILE A 210 10.89 -4.86 38.75
CA ILE A 210 9.62 -5.07 39.44
C ILE A 210 9.86 -6.16 40.50
N GLU A 211 9.07 -6.18 41.58
CA GLU A 211 9.16 -7.26 42.58
C GLU A 211 8.77 -8.62 41.96
N GLU A 212 9.38 -9.71 42.43
CA GLU A 212 9.15 -11.05 41.85
C GLU A 212 7.68 -11.50 41.92
N SER A 213 6.90 -10.95 42.86
CA SER A 213 5.48 -11.23 43.04
C SER A 213 4.53 -10.28 42.33
N GLU A 214 5.01 -9.16 41.79
CA GLU A 214 4.14 -8.13 41.19
C GLU A 214 3.82 -8.49 39.72
N PRO A 215 2.53 -8.66 39.36
CA PRO A 215 2.15 -8.98 37.99
C PRO A 215 2.29 -7.75 37.08
N PHE A 216 2.80 -7.97 35.87
CA PHE A 216 2.99 -6.91 34.87
C PHE A 216 2.25 -7.22 33.57
N GLY A 217 1.14 -6.52 33.33
CA GLY A 217 0.29 -6.74 32.15
C GLY A 217 0.48 -5.71 31.02
N PRO A 218 -0.20 -5.91 29.88
CA PRO A 218 -0.20 -4.94 28.77
C PRO A 218 -0.70 -3.54 29.16
N VAL A 219 -1.64 -3.45 30.12
CA VAL A 219 -2.18 -2.18 30.63
C VAL A 219 -1.11 -1.40 31.41
N ASP A 220 -0.29 -2.10 32.20
CA ASP A 220 0.80 -1.49 32.96
C ASP A 220 1.94 -1.05 32.03
N ALA A 221 2.23 -1.85 31.00
CA ALA A 221 3.16 -1.48 29.94
C ALA A 221 2.70 -0.21 29.19
N ALA A 222 1.42 -0.11 28.83
CA ALA A 222 0.85 1.08 28.20
C ALA A 222 0.98 2.33 29.10
N ARG A 223 0.72 2.17 30.41
CA ARG A 223 0.88 3.24 31.42
C ARG A 223 2.32 3.75 31.46
N ILE A 224 3.32 2.87 31.46
CA ILE A 224 4.75 3.24 31.44
C ILE A 224 5.12 3.97 30.15
N LEU A 225 4.61 3.50 29.01
CA LEU A 225 4.85 4.13 27.71
C LEU A 225 4.09 5.46 27.54
N LYS A 226 3.17 5.79 28.46
CA LYS A 226 2.24 6.93 28.35
C LYS A 226 1.47 6.85 27.04
N LEU A 227 0.90 5.67 26.79
CA LEU A 227 0.06 5.34 25.65
C LEU A 227 -1.23 4.68 26.14
N GLU A 228 -2.24 4.68 25.28
CA GLU A 228 -3.44 3.87 25.48
C GLU A 228 -3.10 2.38 25.25
N PRO A 229 -3.80 1.45 25.92
CA PRO A 229 -3.69 0.03 25.66
C PRO A 229 -3.93 -0.32 24.18
N ALA A 230 -3.22 -1.34 23.67
CA ALA A 230 -3.34 -1.77 22.28
C ALA A 230 -4.78 -2.17 21.91
N GLU A 231 -5.51 -2.78 22.84
CA GLU A 231 -6.93 -3.15 22.66
C GLU A 231 -7.80 -1.91 22.39
N ASP A 232 -7.64 -0.84 23.19
CA ASP A 232 -8.42 0.39 23.02
C ASP A 232 -8.05 1.10 21.71
N THR A 233 -6.76 1.06 21.32
CA THR A 233 -6.36 1.60 20.02
C THR A 233 -6.94 0.82 18.85
N LEU A 234 -7.04 -0.51 18.98
CA LEU A 234 -7.66 -1.35 17.97
C LEU A 234 -9.16 -1.06 17.88
N LYS A 235 -9.84 -0.99 19.03
CA LYS A 235 -11.24 -0.57 19.13
C LYS A 235 -11.47 0.75 18.44
N LYS A 236 -10.66 1.79 18.69
CA LYS A 236 -10.80 3.08 17.99
C LYS A 236 -10.59 3.02 16.47
N LEU A 237 -9.79 2.08 15.99
CA LEU A 237 -9.56 1.88 14.56
C LEU A 237 -10.66 1.05 13.91
N THR A 238 -11.29 0.15 14.67
CA THR A 238 -12.39 -0.68 14.19
C THR A 238 -13.71 0.05 14.34
N GLU A 239 -14.04 0.48 15.56
CA GLU A 239 -15.28 1.10 16.02
C GLU A 239 -15.50 2.50 15.41
N PHE A 240 -16.39 2.54 14.42
CA PHE A 240 -17.31 3.64 14.18
C PHE A 240 -18.45 3.49 15.19
N ASP A 241 -18.14 3.59 16.48
CA ASP A 241 -19.20 3.56 17.48
C ASP A 241 -20.11 4.74 17.19
N VAL A 242 -21.39 4.48 16.89
CA VAL A 242 -22.34 5.57 16.60
C VAL A 242 -22.37 6.55 17.78
N GLU A 243 -22.11 6.07 18.99
CA GLU A 243 -21.96 6.91 20.19
C GLU A 243 -20.67 7.71 20.19
N HIS A 244 -19.52 7.14 19.82
CA HIS A 244 -18.27 7.90 19.69
C HIS A 244 -18.27 8.84 18.48
N ALA A 245 -18.86 8.44 17.36
CA ALA A 245 -19.08 9.29 16.20
C ALA A 245 -20.08 10.40 16.54
N LYS A 246 -21.15 10.12 17.29
CA LYS A 246 -22.04 11.16 17.85
C LYS A 246 -21.32 12.04 18.84
N ALA A 247 -20.47 11.51 19.72
CA ALA A 247 -19.71 12.30 20.68
C ALA A 247 -18.66 13.17 19.98
N GLN A 248 -17.99 12.65 18.95
CA GLN A 248 -17.09 13.43 18.09
C GLN A 248 -17.86 14.45 17.26
N GLN A 249 -19.03 14.09 16.74
CA GLN A 249 -19.91 15.01 16.02
C GLN A 249 -20.45 16.09 16.97
N GLU A 250 -20.80 15.74 18.21
CA GLU A 250 -21.18 16.65 19.28
C GLU A 250 -20.02 17.54 19.71
N GLU A 251 -18.79 17.00 19.73
CA GLU A 251 -17.58 17.78 20.03
C GLU A 251 -17.24 18.73 18.87
N LEU A 252 -17.40 18.28 17.62
CA LEU A 252 -17.33 19.10 16.41
C LEU A 252 -18.45 20.13 16.38
N ASP A 253 -19.63 19.78 16.88
CA ASP A 253 -20.79 20.65 16.99
C ASP A 253 -20.63 21.69 18.09
N ARG A 254 -20.00 21.34 19.22
CA ARG A 254 -19.56 22.29 20.26
C ARG A 254 -18.45 23.19 19.74
N LYS A 255 -17.63 22.69 18.81
CA LYS A 255 -16.63 23.46 18.07
C LYS A 255 -17.21 24.08 16.79
N LYS A 256 -18.54 24.09 16.58
CA LYS A 256 -19.15 24.76 15.41
C LYS A 256 -18.70 26.20 15.45
N VAL A 257 -17.80 26.50 14.54
CA VAL A 257 -17.34 27.85 14.30
C VAL A 257 -18.51 28.60 13.72
N ASP A 258 -18.89 29.72 14.32
CA ASP A 258 -19.92 30.59 13.77
C ASP A 258 -19.51 31.01 12.34
N VAL A 259 -20.29 30.56 11.37
CA VAL A 259 -20.11 30.88 9.96
C VAL A 259 -21.22 31.81 9.52
N ILE A 260 -20.84 33.01 9.11
CA ILE A 260 -21.75 34.03 8.57
C ILE A 260 -21.56 34.09 7.06
N TYR A 261 -22.64 33.97 6.31
CA TYR A 261 -22.64 34.18 4.86
C TYR A 261 -23.15 35.57 4.52
N GLY A 262 -22.43 36.30 3.67
CA GLY A 262 -22.85 37.62 3.21
C GLY A 262 -24.09 37.55 2.30
N LYS A 263 -24.91 38.60 2.30
CA LYS A 263 -26.07 38.71 1.40
C LYS A 263 -25.58 38.87 -0.05
N ARG A 264 -25.90 37.89 -0.91
CA ARG A 264 -25.59 37.93 -2.35
C ARG A 264 -26.56 38.87 -3.08
N ARG A 265 -26.04 39.89 -3.77
CA ARG A 265 -26.84 40.78 -4.64
C ARG A 265 -26.95 40.20 -6.05
N GLU A 266 -27.98 40.63 -6.78
CA GLU A 266 -28.13 40.27 -8.19
C GLU A 266 -26.92 40.78 -9.00
N GLY A 267 -26.35 39.93 -9.85
CA GLY A 267 -25.11 40.21 -10.59
C GLY A 267 -23.80 39.74 -9.92
N GLU A 268 -23.81 39.35 -8.65
CA GLU A 268 -22.60 38.87 -7.97
C GLU A 268 -22.28 37.41 -8.31
N LYS A 269 -21.00 37.15 -8.62
CA LYS A 269 -20.48 35.83 -9.01
C LYS A 269 -20.08 34.94 -7.83
N SER A 270 -19.79 35.52 -6.66
CA SER A 270 -19.23 34.82 -5.51
C SER A 270 -20.01 35.11 -4.24
N LEU A 271 -20.03 34.13 -3.34
CA LEU A 271 -20.59 34.27 -2.00
C LEU A 271 -19.45 34.43 -1.00
N PHE A 272 -19.50 35.46 -0.15
CA PHE A 272 -18.52 35.65 0.91
C PHE A 272 -18.91 34.82 2.13
N LYS A 273 -17.97 34.00 2.60
CA LYS A 273 -18.09 33.17 3.80
C LYS A 273 -17.14 33.71 4.85
N PHE A 274 -17.70 34.12 6.00
CA PHE A 274 -16.94 34.58 7.16
C PHE A 274 -17.00 33.50 8.23
N THR A 275 -15.84 33.13 8.78
CA THR A 275 -15.73 32.12 9.84
C THR A 275 -15.11 32.78 11.06
N MET A 276 -15.80 32.75 12.21
CA MET A 276 -15.28 33.33 13.45
C MET A 276 -14.02 32.60 13.90
N LYS A 277 -12.98 33.34 14.29
CA LYS A 277 -11.72 32.79 14.79
C LYS A 277 -11.21 33.66 15.92
N GLU A 278 -10.57 33.04 16.91
CA GLU A 278 -9.96 33.74 18.04
C GLU A 278 -8.72 34.54 17.61
N VAL A 279 -8.64 35.80 18.06
CA VAL A 279 -7.49 36.67 17.83
C VAL A 279 -6.22 36.01 18.38
N GLY A 280 -5.15 35.98 17.57
CA GLY A 280 -3.88 35.34 17.89
C GLY A 280 -3.68 33.97 17.21
N ASN A 281 -4.77 33.28 16.86
CA ASN A 281 -4.74 31.98 16.19
C ASN A 281 -5.09 32.06 14.70
N PHE A 282 -5.47 33.23 14.17
CA PHE A 282 -5.77 33.44 12.75
C PHE A 282 -4.92 34.54 12.12
N GLY A 283 -4.76 34.47 10.81
CA GLY A 283 -3.96 35.39 10.00
C GLY A 283 -2.57 34.83 9.67
N TYR A 284 -1.93 35.40 8.66
CA TYR A 284 -0.54 35.06 8.35
C TYR A 284 0.38 35.72 9.37
N ARG A 285 1.23 34.91 10.03
CA ARG A 285 2.16 35.41 11.05
C ARG A 285 3.18 36.37 10.43
N TYR A 286 3.37 37.52 11.09
CA TYR A 286 4.41 38.49 10.72
C TYR A 286 5.81 37.89 10.96
N GLY A 287 6.74 38.13 10.04
CA GLY A 287 8.11 37.63 10.15
C GLY A 287 8.29 36.14 9.85
N ALA A 288 7.25 35.44 9.39
CA ALA A 288 7.38 34.06 8.93
C ALA A 288 8.38 33.95 7.78
N SER A 289 9.36 33.04 7.89
CA SER A 289 10.38 32.85 6.86
C SER A 289 9.75 32.33 5.56
N ARG A 290 9.99 33.02 4.43
CA ARG A 290 9.59 32.51 3.10
C ARG A 290 10.38 31.25 2.76
N ARG A 291 9.70 30.09 2.73
CA ARG A 291 10.31 28.80 2.37
C ARG A 291 10.39 28.54 0.87
N ASP A 292 9.91 29.45 0.04
CA ASP A 292 9.81 29.28 -1.41
C ASP A 292 11.17 29.03 -2.08
N ARG A 293 12.30 29.44 -1.49
CA ARG A 293 13.65 29.16 -2.02
C ARG A 293 14.26 27.86 -1.48
N LYS A 294 13.65 27.25 -0.46
CA LYS A 294 14.14 26.01 0.14
C LYS A 294 13.60 24.80 -0.62
N LYS A 295 14.29 23.67 -0.49
CA LYS A 295 13.93 22.40 -1.15
C LYS A 295 12.70 21.74 -0.53
N ASP A 296 12.45 22.01 0.75
CA ASP A 296 11.32 21.57 1.57
C ASP A 296 10.15 22.57 1.52
N ARG A 297 9.97 23.27 0.39
CA ARG A 297 8.82 24.17 0.20
C ARG A 297 7.51 23.35 0.23
N ALA A 298 6.46 23.93 0.81
CA ALA A 298 5.15 23.29 0.83
C ALA A 298 4.46 23.41 -0.53
N ILE A 299 3.99 22.28 -1.05
CA ILE A 299 3.28 22.17 -2.32
C ILE A 299 1.96 21.46 -2.05
N GLY A 300 0.88 22.02 -2.55
CA GLY A 300 -0.47 21.47 -2.42
C GLY A 300 -1.19 21.47 -3.76
N PHE A 301 -2.46 21.09 -3.71
CA PHE A 301 -3.33 21.05 -4.88
C PHE A 301 -4.63 21.79 -4.56
N ASP A 302 -5.11 22.57 -5.53
CA ASP A 302 -6.44 23.19 -5.41
C ASP A 302 -7.56 22.16 -5.65
N ALA A 303 -8.81 22.57 -5.43
CA ALA A 303 -9.98 21.72 -5.64
C ALA A 303 -10.15 21.27 -7.11
N SER A 304 -9.48 21.91 -8.07
CA SER A 304 -9.46 21.51 -9.48
C SER A 304 -8.29 20.58 -9.84
N GLY A 305 -7.43 20.26 -8.86
CA GLY A 305 -6.25 19.42 -9.05
C GLY A 305 -5.01 20.15 -9.58
N LYS A 306 -5.00 21.49 -9.63
CA LYS A 306 -3.81 22.26 -10.04
C LYS A 306 -2.84 22.40 -8.89
N MET A 307 -1.56 22.29 -9.20
CA MET A 307 -0.49 22.49 -8.22
C MET A 307 -0.42 23.96 -7.79
N VAL A 308 -0.44 24.19 -6.48
CA VAL A 308 -0.32 25.51 -5.87
C VAL A 308 0.78 25.48 -4.81
N TYR A 309 1.60 26.52 -4.76
CA TYR A 309 2.54 26.69 -3.65
C TYR A 309 1.76 27.11 -2.41
N LEU A 310 1.81 26.26 -1.40
CA LEU A 310 1.17 26.55 -0.13
C LEU A 310 2.05 27.56 0.61
N HIS A 311 1.45 28.67 1.01
CA HIS A 311 2.05 29.42 2.09
C HIS A 311 2.00 28.56 3.35
N PRO A 312 3.09 28.51 4.13
CA PRO A 312 3.16 27.64 5.29
C PRO A 312 1.99 27.94 6.23
N GLU A 313 1.13 26.93 6.46
CA GLU A 313 0.25 26.88 7.63
C GLU A 313 1.18 26.86 8.87
N GLN A 314 0.99 27.79 9.80
CA GLN A 314 1.87 27.94 10.98
C GLN A 314 1.09 27.98 12.30
#